data_AF-A0ABD8B508-F1
#
_entry.id   AF-A0ABD8B508-F1
#
_cell.length_a   1.000
_cell.length_b   1.000
_cell.length_c   1.000
_cell.angle_alpha   90.00
_cell.angle_beta   90.00
_cell.angle_gamma   90.00
#
_symmetry.space_group_name_H-M   'P 1'
#
loop_
_entity.id
_entity.type
_entity.pdbx_description
1 polymer ?
#
loop_
_entity_poly.entity_id
_entity_poly.type
_entity_poly.pdbx_seq_one_letter_code
_entity_poly.pdbx_strand_id
1 'polypeptide(L)'
;MSDVSDWYLQREYGVRFEWGAGGAERVAGGVGCLVVVDVLSFTTSVNVAVEAGTRVHPYAWRDETASVFARDNAAELAVGRRAVTPASPWSLSPAALRRAPFTPGSSSPR
;
A
#
# COMPACT_ATOMS: atom_id res chain seq x y z
N MET A 1 -13.60 36.84 5.06
CA MET A 1 -13.20 36.34 6.39
C MET A 1 -12.82 34.89 6.19
N SER A 2 -11.54 34.60 5.95
CA SER A 2 -11.05 33.22 5.95
C SER A 2 -11.34 32.63 7.32
N ASP A 3 -12.17 31.60 7.37
CA ASP A 3 -12.44 30.90 8.61
C ASP A 3 -11.12 30.35 9.15
N VAL A 4 -10.74 30.80 10.35
CA VAL A 4 -9.53 30.36 11.07
C VAL A 4 -9.56 28.85 11.32
N SER A 5 -10.72 28.21 11.14
CA SER A 5 -10.97 26.79 11.42
C SER A 5 -10.29 25.82 10.46
N ASP A 6 -9.88 26.21 9.25
CA ASP A 6 -9.36 25.28 8.22
C ASP A 6 -7.83 25.20 8.13
N TRP A 7 -7.12 25.68 9.15
CA TRP A 7 -5.64 25.69 9.18
C TRP A 7 -5.02 24.30 8.94
N TYR A 8 -5.69 23.23 9.36
CA TYR A 8 -5.25 21.84 9.20
C TYR A 8 -5.15 21.42 7.72
N LEU A 9 -5.84 22.12 6.81
CA LEU A 9 -5.76 21.85 5.37
C LEU A 9 -4.51 22.42 4.71
N GLN A 10 -3.74 23.28 5.39
CA GLN A 10 -2.45 23.75 4.90
C GLN A 10 -2.51 24.33 3.47
N ARG A 11 -3.60 25.04 3.15
CA ARG A 11 -3.91 25.44 1.76
C ARG A 11 -2.88 26.38 1.14
N GLU A 12 -2.17 27.15 1.96
CA GLU A 12 -1.15 28.11 1.54
C GLU A 12 0.18 27.44 1.13
N TYR A 13 0.36 26.14 1.40
CA TYR A 13 1.59 25.41 1.08
C TYR A 13 1.44 24.57 -0.18
N GLY A 14 2.49 24.57 -1.01
CA GLY A 14 2.57 23.73 -2.21
C GLY A 14 2.73 22.23 -1.91
N VAL A 15 3.22 21.89 -0.72
CA VAL A 15 3.28 20.52 -0.18
C VAL A 15 2.62 20.54 1.18
N ARG A 16 1.71 19.60 1.41
CA ARG A 16 0.91 19.48 2.64
C ARG A 16 1.23 18.16 3.32
N PHE A 17 1.20 18.15 4.64
CA PHE A 17 1.61 16.98 5.41
C PHE A 17 0.59 16.64 6.49
N GLU A 18 0.13 15.38 6.51
CA GLU A 18 -0.87 14.89 7.46
C GLU A 18 -0.58 13.44 7.83
N TRP A 19 -1.12 13.00 8.97
CA TRP A 19 -0.92 11.65 9.49
C TRP A 19 -2.19 10.81 9.43
N GLY A 20 -2.02 9.53 9.07
CA GLY A 20 -3.09 8.54 9.07
C GLY A 20 -4.18 8.78 8.03
N ALA A 21 -5.17 7.86 8.00
CA ALA A 21 -6.25 7.88 7.02
C ALA A 21 -7.11 9.14 7.10
N GLY A 22 -7.51 9.56 8.31
CA GLY A 22 -8.32 10.77 8.48
C GLY A 22 -7.59 12.04 8.03
N GLY A 23 -6.28 12.13 8.23
CA GLY A 23 -5.47 13.23 7.72
C GLY A 23 -5.41 13.25 6.19
N ALA A 24 -5.17 12.07 5.60
CA ALA A 24 -5.19 11.89 4.15
C ALA A 24 -6.54 12.30 3.52
N GLU A 25 -7.66 11.87 4.10
CA GLU A 25 -9.01 12.21 3.64
C GLU A 25 -9.26 13.73 3.64
N ARG A 26 -8.81 14.43 4.70
CA ARG A 26 -8.95 15.90 4.78
C ARG A 26 -8.22 16.63 3.67
N VAL A 27 -6.99 16.21 3.33
CA VAL A 27 -6.17 16.92 2.33
C VAL A 27 -6.43 16.46 0.90
N ALA A 28 -6.99 15.26 0.69
CA ALA A 28 -7.16 14.63 -0.62
C ALA A 28 -7.92 15.51 -1.63
N GLY A 29 -8.98 16.20 -1.18
CA GLY A 29 -9.81 17.03 -2.06
C GLY A 29 -9.12 18.28 -2.62
N GLY A 30 -7.95 18.64 -2.13
CA GLY A 30 -7.24 19.87 -2.51
C GLY A 30 -5.85 19.67 -3.08
N VAL A 31 -5.46 18.43 -3.42
CA VAL A 31 -4.12 18.09 -3.93
C VAL A 31 -4.22 17.30 -5.24
N GLY A 32 -3.24 17.47 -6.14
CA GLY A 32 -3.17 16.70 -7.37
C GLY A 32 -2.60 15.28 -7.19
N CYS A 33 -1.90 15.04 -6.07
CA CYS A 33 -1.28 13.75 -5.75
C CYS A 33 -1.17 13.59 -4.23
N LEU A 34 -1.38 12.37 -3.74
CA LEU A 34 -1.14 11.98 -2.36
C LEU A 34 -0.01 10.95 -2.32
N VAL A 35 1.02 11.21 -1.50
CA VAL A 35 2.15 10.30 -1.30
C VAL A 35 2.04 9.69 0.09
N VAL A 36 1.85 8.36 0.15
CA VAL A 36 1.85 7.62 1.41
C VAL A 36 3.28 7.32 1.82
N VAL A 37 3.68 7.78 3.01
CA VAL A 37 4.98 7.48 3.61
C VAL A 37 4.75 6.59 4.84
N ASP A 38 5.33 5.39 4.81
CA ASP A 38 5.37 4.52 5.98
C ASP A 38 6.82 4.16 6.31
N VAL A 39 7.28 4.55 7.49
CA VAL A 39 8.59 4.17 8.01
C VAL A 39 8.62 2.74 8.56
N LEU A 40 7.45 2.14 8.85
CA LEU A 40 7.29 0.78 9.35
C LEU A 40 7.08 -0.23 8.20
N SER A 41 8.04 -0.23 7.28
CA SER A 41 8.28 -1.21 6.21
C SER A 41 7.26 -1.34 5.08
N PHE A 42 6.05 -0.77 5.15
CA PHE A 42 5.06 -0.99 4.08
C PHE A 42 5.55 -0.43 2.74
N THR A 43 5.90 0.85 2.67
CA THR A 43 6.35 1.48 1.41
C THR A 43 7.64 0.84 0.90
N THR A 44 8.58 0.49 1.80
CA THR A 44 9.78 -0.26 1.42
C THR A 44 9.45 -1.64 0.85
N SER A 45 8.46 -2.34 1.42
CA SER A 45 8.03 -3.65 0.94
C SER A 45 7.39 -3.55 -0.44
N VAL A 46 6.49 -2.58 -0.62
CA VAL A 46 5.87 -2.29 -1.92
C VAL A 46 6.93 -1.95 -2.97
N ASN A 47 7.90 -1.09 -2.62
CA ASN A 47 8.98 -0.73 -3.53
C ASN A 47 9.79 -1.96 -3.98
N VAL A 48 10.21 -2.80 -3.03
CA VAL A 48 10.95 -4.05 -3.34
C VAL A 48 10.16 -4.98 -4.25
N ALA A 49 8.85 -5.16 -4.02
CA ALA A 49 8.02 -6.01 -4.85
C ALA A 49 7.86 -5.46 -6.27
N VAL A 50 7.58 -4.15 -6.40
CA VAL A 50 7.36 -3.49 -7.69
C VAL A 50 8.65 -3.41 -8.51
N GLU A 51 9.80 -3.12 -7.89
CA GLU A 51 11.11 -3.15 -8.55
C GLU A 51 11.46 -4.55 -9.07
N ALA A 52 11.00 -5.61 -8.40
CA ALA A 52 11.11 -6.98 -8.88
C ALA A 52 10.05 -7.34 -9.95
N GLY A 53 9.24 -6.39 -10.40
CA GLY A 53 8.18 -6.56 -11.41
C GLY A 53 6.88 -7.16 -10.87
N THR A 54 6.74 -7.32 -9.56
CA THR A 54 5.53 -7.89 -8.94
C THR A 54 4.42 -6.83 -8.85
N ARG A 55 3.21 -7.18 -9.30
CA ARG A 55 2.03 -6.35 -9.08
C ARG A 55 1.52 -6.49 -7.65
N VAL A 56 1.33 -5.36 -6.97
CA VAL A 56 0.82 -5.32 -5.59
C VAL A 56 -0.64 -4.86 -5.59
N HIS A 57 -1.50 -5.66 -4.96
CA HIS A 57 -2.91 -5.32 -4.73
C HIS A 57 -3.10 -4.93 -3.25
N PRO A 58 -3.31 -3.64 -2.92
CA PRO A 58 -3.54 -3.24 -1.54
C PRO A 58 -4.91 -3.74 -1.05
N TYR A 59 -4.94 -4.22 0.18
CA TYR A 59 -6.17 -4.68 0.83
C TYR A 59 -6.15 -4.26 2.31
N ALA A 60 -7.22 -3.63 2.77
CA ALA A 60 -7.22 -2.86 4.01
C ALA A 60 -7.28 -3.71 5.29
N TRP A 61 -7.83 -4.93 5.21
CA TRP A 61 -8.11 -5.76 6.37
C TRP A 61 -7.47 -7.14 6.26
N ARG A 62 -7.14 -7.78 7.39
CA ARG A 62 -6.68 -9.18 7.43
C ARG A 62 -7.79 -10.08 7.94
N ASP A 63 -8.91 -10.03 7.26
CA ASP A 63 -10.10 -10.85 7.48
C ASP A 63 -10.17 -11.99 6.45
N GLU A 64 -11.14 -12.90 6.58
CA GLU A 64 -11.24 -14.05 5.68
C GLU A 64 -11.45 -13.65 4.21
N THR A 65 -12.01 -12.47 3.97
CA THR A 65 -12.26 -11.91 2.64
C THR A 65 -10.97 -11.52 1.90
N ALA A 66 -9.85 -11.32 2.59
CA ALA A 66 -8.55 -11.11 1.95
C ALA A 66 -8.12 -12.28 1.04
N SER A 67 -8.43 -13.52 1.46
CA SER A 67 -8.14 -14.73 0.67
C SER A 67 -8.97 -14.81 -0.61
N VAL A 68 -10.24 -14.39 -0.52
CA VAL A 68 -11.16 -14.31 -1.65
C VAL A 68 -10.68 -13.25 -2.63
N PHE A 69 -10.37 -12.06 -2.14
CA PHE A 69 -9.85 -10.96 -2.94
C PHE A 69 -8.54 -11.33 -3.67
N ALA A 70 -7.61 -12.01 -2.99
CA ALA A 70 -6.37 -12.48 -3.61
C ALA A 70 -6.68 -13.46 -4.76
N ARG A 71 -7.54 -14.45 -4.53
CA ARG A 71 -7.96 -15.42 -5.56
C ARG A 71 -8.63 -14.74 -6.75
N ASP A 72 -9.54 -13.80 -6.52
CA ASP A 72 -10.26 -13.08 -7.59
C ASP A 72 -9.33 -12.20 -8.44
N ASN A 73 -8.20 -11.77 -7.89
CA ASN A 73 -7.16 -11.03 -8.59
C ASN A 73 -6.01 -11.91 -9.12
N ALA A 74 -6.10 -13.24 -8.98
CA ALA A 74 -5.01 -14.17 -9.27
C ALA A 74 -3.68 -13.78 -8.58
N ALA A 75 -3.79 -13.32 -7.33
CA ALA A 75 -2.69 -12.85 -6.50
C ALA A 75 -2.41 -13.81 -5.33
N GLU A 76 -1.19 -13.76 -4.82
CA GLU A 76 -0.76 -14.48 -3.61
C GLU A 76 -0.95 -13.60 -2.38
N LEU A 77 -1.54 -14.16 -1.31
CA LEU A 77 -1.82 -13.40 -0.09
C LEU A 77 -0.57 -13.24 0.77
N ALA A 78 -0.20 -12.00 1.08
CA ALA A 78 0.91 -11.71 2.00
C ALA A 78 0.54 -12.03 3.46
N VAL A 79 1.31 -12.92 4.10
CA VAL A 79 1.10 -13.36 5.49
C VAL A 79 1.81 -12.45 6.51
N GLY A 80 1.59 -12.70 7.79
CA GLY A 80 2.39 -12.06 8.86
C GLY A 80 3.85 -12.54 8.82
N ARG A 81 4.80 -11.69 9.24
CA ARG A 81 6.24 -12.02 9.18
C ARG A 81 6.61 -13.34 9.88
N ARG A 82 5.89 -13.72 10.93
CA ARG A 82 6.09 -14.97 11.69
C ARG A 82 5.47 -16.21 11.04
N ALA A 83 4.61 -16.03 10.03
CA ALA A 83 3.91 -17.09 9.32
C ALA A 83 4.52 -17.37 7.94
N VAL A 84 5.66 -16.73 7.61
CA VAL A 84 6.35 -16.95 6.34
C VAL A 84 6.88 -18.38 6.30
N THR A 85 6.53 -19.09 5.23
CA THR A 85 7.02 -20.45 4.94
C THR A 85 7.38 -20.54 3.46
N PRO A 86 8.04 -21.62 3.00
CA PRO A 86 8.26 -21.83 1.56
C PRO A 86 6.96 -21.85 0.73
N ALA A 87 5.84 -22.30 1.33
CA ALA A 87 4.52 -22.31 0.67
C ALA A 87 3.79 -20.96 0.74
N SER A 88 4.21 -20.05 1.62
CA SER A 88 3.65 -18.69 1.76
C SER A 88 4.79 -17.70 1.98
N PRO A 89 5.61 -17.43 0.93
CA PRO A 89 6.83 -16.64 1.07
C PRO A 89 6.56 -15.13 1.17
N TRP A 90 5.34 -14.70 0.84
CA TRP A 90 4.93 -13.30 0.74
C TRP A 90 4.63 -12.70 2.12
N SER A 91 5.25 -11.58 2.46
CA SER A 91 4.91 -10.81 3.67
C SER A 91 5.27 -9.34 3.51
N LEU A 92 4.80 -8.47 4.42
CA LEU A 92 5.23 -7.07 4.53
C LEU A 92 6.61 -6.96 5.20
N SER A 93 7.59 -7.70 4.64
CA SER A 93 9.00 -7.67 5.03
C SER A 93 9.81 -7.53 3.75
N PRO A 94 10.59 -6.45 3.60
CA PRO A 94 11.45 -6.27 2.42
C PRO A 94 12.41 -7.44 2.21
N ALA A 95 12.90 -8.04 3.31
CA ALA A 95 13.79 -9.19 3.23
C ALA A 95 13.10 -10.47 2.75
N ALA A 96 11.81 -10.65 3.07
CA ALA A 96 11.04 -11.79 2.56
C ALA A 96 10.72 -11.62 1.07
N LEU A 97 10.28 -10.42 0.67
CA LEU A 97 9.93 -10.12 -0.73
C LEU A 97 11.11 -10.25 -1.68
N ARG A 98 12.32 -9.87 -1.26
CA ARG A 98 13.54 -10.11 -2.06
C ARG A 98 13.81 -11.58 -2.39
N ARG A 99 13.24 -12.52 -1.61
CA ARG A 99 13.38 -13.97 -1.83
C ARG A 99 12.10 -14.60 -2.38
N ALA A 100 11.03 -13.82 -2.53
CA ALA A 100 9.78 -14.34 -3.05
C ALA A 100 9.91 -14.57 -4.58
N PRO A 101 9.21 -15.58 -5.12
CA PRO A 101 9.16 -15.80 -6.57
C PRO A 101 8.60 -14.59 -7.30
N PHE A 102 8.86 -14.42 -8.60
CA PHE A 102 8.15 -13.43 -9.41
C PHE A 102 6.69 -13.88 -9.63
N THR A 103 5.74 -12.96 -9.45
CA THR A 103 4.33 -13.18 -9.86
C THR A 103 3.98 -12.23 -11.00
N PRO A 104 3.80 -12.73 -12.23
CA PRO A 104 3.36 -11.90 -13.34
C PRO A 104 1.96 -11.34 -13.03
N GLY A 105 1.78 -10.04 -13.25
CA GLY A 105 0.41 -9.51 -13.34
C GLY A 105 -0.27 -10.14 -14.55
N SER A 106 -1.49 -10.65 -14.39
CA SER A 106 -2.28 -11.12 -15.53
C SER A 106 -2.57 -9.93 -16.47
N SER A 107 -1.75 -9.78 -17.50
CA SER A 107 -2.18 -9.07 -18.70
C SER A 107 -3.11 -10.03 -19.44
N SER A 108 -4.42 -9.89 -19.25
CA SER A 108 -5.34 -10.28 -20.31
C SER A 108 -4.89 -9.53 -21.56
N PRO A 109 -4.55 -10.21 -22.66
CA PRO A 109 -4.23 -9.50 -23.89
C PRO A 109 -5.51 -8.75 -24.30
N ARG A 110 -5.41 -7.43 -24.38
CA ARG A 110 -6.41 -6.62 -25.08
C ARG A 110 -6.27 -6.82 -26.58
#